data_AF-A0AAD6Z2W6-F1
#
_entry.id   AF-A0AAD6Z2W6-F1
#
_cell.length_a   1.000
_cell.length_b   1.000
_cell.length_c   1.000
_cell.angle_alpha   90.00
_cell.angle_beta   90.00
_cell.angle_gamma   90.00
#
_symmetry.space_group_name_H-M   'P 1'
#
loop_
_entity.id
_entity.type
_entity.pdbx_description
1 polymer ?
#
loop_
_entity_poly.entity_id
_entity_poly.type
_entity_poly.pdbx_seq_one_letter_code
_entity_poly.pdbx_strand_id
1 'polypeptide(L)'
;VISIPELLELILALLPMRHLLLVAPLVSKTWQAITLTPGPQRTLFFQPDLGSEPIQNPLLVEMFPPFFASEPAVYCLKRAAKAEDAFKREGASWRRMLVTQPPARTMTVVDTWRTDT
;
A
#
# COMPACT_ATOMS: atom_id res chain seq x y z
N VAL A 1 28.26 2.86 10.40
CA VAL A 1 27.28 3.84 9.86
C VAL A 1 27.36 3.75 8.35
N ILE A 2 26.26 3.54 7.63
CA ILE A 2 26.28 3.58 6.17
C ILE A 2 26.51 5.03 5.79
N SER A 3 27.72 5.37 5.32
CA SER A 3 28.14 6.76 5.09
C SER A 3 27.52 7.41 3.85
N ILE A 4 26.57 6.72 3.19
CA ILE A 4 25.95 7.13 1.92
C ILE A 4 24.42 6.94 2.06
N PRO A 5 23.64 8.01 2.30
CA PRO A 5 22.20 7.91 2.50
C PRO A 5 21.44 7.35 1.29
N GLU A 6 21.93 7.58 0.07
CA GLU A 6 21.34 7.13 -1.19
C GLU A 6 21.34 5.59 -1.29
N LEU A 7 22.43 4.95 -0.86
CA LEU A 7 22.49 3.48 -0.84
C LEU A 7 21.53 2.89 0.18
N LEU A 8 21.41 3.54 1.35
CA LEU A 8 20.45 3.12 2.35
C LEU A 8 19.02 3.28 1.86
N GLU A 9 18.70 4.36 1.14
CA GLU A 9 17.39 4.54 0.50
C GLU A 9 17.05 3.38 -0.45
N LEU A 10 17.99 3.00 -1.32
CA LEU A 10 17.80 1.87 -2.24
C LEU A 10 17.62 0.54 -1.51
N ILE A 11 18.40 0.29 -0.46
CA ILE A 11 18.26 -0.92 0.37
C ILE A 11 16.89 -0.97 1.05
N LEU A 12 16.44 0.17 1.60
CA LEU A 12 15.14 0.25 2.24
C LEU A 12 13.98 0.07 1.25
N ALA A 13 14.12 0.57 0.02
CA ALA A 13 13.14 0.37 -1.04
C ALA A 13 13.01 -1.09 -1.48
N LEU A 14 14.03 -1.92 -1.26
CA LEU A 14 13.99 -3.37 -1.54
C LEU A 14 13.33 -4.19 -0.44
N LEU A 15 13.01 -3.60 0.72
CA LEU A 15 12.37 -4.31 1.83
C LEU A 15 10.87 -4.50 1.59
N PRO A 16 10.25 -5.55 2.16
CA PRO A 16 8.81 -5.70 2.15
C PRO A 16 8.13 -4.50 2.84
N MET A 17 7.04 -3.98 2.26
CA MET A 17 6.35 -2.77 2.75
C MET A 17 6.04 -2.79 4.25
N ARG A 18 5.66 -3.94 4.82
CA ARG A 18 5.38 -4.07 6.27
C ARG A 18 6.60 -3.73 7.12
N HIS A 19 7.79 -4.18 6.70
CA HIS A 19 9.04 -3.89 7.40
C HIS A 19 9.41 -2.42 7.26
N LEU A 20 9.17 -1.84 6.10
CA LEU A 20 9.44 -0.43 5.82
C LEU A 20 8.52 0.50 6.65
N LEU A 21 7.27 0.11 6.91
CA LEU A 21 6.33 0.86 7.76
C LEU A 21 6.59 0.71 9.25
N LEU A 22 6.90 -0.51 9.70
CA LEU A 22 6.85 -0.85 11.13
C LEU A 22 8.23 -0.95 11.77
N VAL A 23 9.23 -1.47 11.03
CA VAL A 23 10.54 -1.83 11.60
C VAL A 23 11.57 -0.76 11.27
N ALA A 24 11.67 -0.34 10.01
CA ALA A 24 12.71 0.59 9.57
C ALA A 24 12.75 1.91 10.37
N PRO A 25 11.61 2.58 10.67
CA PRO A 25 11.62 3.83 11.44
C PRO A 25 12.07 3.66 12.89
N LEU A 26 12.03 2.44 13.44
CA LEU A 26 12.37 2.15 14.83
C LEU A 26 13.86 1.86 15.04
N VAL A 27 14.61 1.57 13.96
CA VAL A 27 16.04 1.20 14.06
C VAL A 27 16.89 2.41 14.46
N SER A 28 16.66 3.56 13.84
CA SER A 28 17.41 4.80 14.13
C SER A 28 16.69 6.03 13.57
N LYS A 29 17.05 7.22 14.08
CA LYS A 29 16.58 8.51 13.56
C LYS A 29 16.94 8.71 12.08
N THR A 30 18.11 8.21 11.66
CA THR A 30 18.56 8.29 10.26
C THR A 30 17.68 7.43 9.35
N TRP A 31 17.37 6.20 9.77
CA TRP A 31 16.46 5.33 9.01
C TRP A 31 15.07 5.93 8.93
N GLN A 32 14.56 6.46 10.04
CA GLN A 32 13.28 7.17 10.06
C GLN A 32 13.28 8.35 9.06
N ALA A 33 14.32 9.16 9.02
CA ALA A 33 14.43 10.26 8.07
C ALA A 33 14.41 9.76 6.62
N ILE A 34 15.12 8.66 6.31
CA ILE A 34 15.15 8.09 4.96
C ILE A 34 13.81 7.44 4.58
N THR A 35 13.06 6.87 5.52
CA THR A 35 11.72 6.35 5.17
C THR A 35 10.76 7.43 4.64
N LEU A 36 11.05 8.70 4.87
CA LEU A 36 10.27 9.85 4.38
C LEU A 36 10.74 10.36 3.01
N THR A 37 11.83 9.81 2.43
CA THR A 37 12.32 10.21 1.10
C THR A 37 11.49 9.56 -0.02
N PRO A 38 11.57 10.07 -1.26
CA PRO A 38 10.67 9.65 -2.34
C PRO A 38 10.71 8.15 -2.67
N GLY A 39 11.86 7.47 -2.64
CA GLY A 39 11.95 6.04 -3.00
C GLY A 39 11.10 5.14 -2.10
N PRO A 40 11.34 5.14 -0.78
CA PRO A 40 10.50 4.45 0.19
C PRO A 40 9.05 4.89 0.16
N GLN A 41 8.77 6.19 0.02
CA GLN A 41 7.40 6.69 -0.03
C GLN A 41 6.63 6.24 -1.28
N ARG A 42 7.30 6.12 -2.43
CA ARG A 42 6.74 5.49 -3.65
C ARG A 42 6.48 4.01 -3.42
N THR A 43 7.45 3.28 -2.85
CA THR A 43 7.32 1.85 -2.51
C THR A 43 6.15 1.58 -1.55
N LEU A 44 5.89 2.51 -0.62
CA LEU A 44 4.79 2.46 0.34
C LEU A 44 3.47 3.00 -0.20
N PHE A 45 3.40 3.36 -1.48
CA PHE A 45 2.21 3.92 -2.12
C PHE A 45 1.77 5.26 -1.52
N PHE A 46 2.61 5.97 -0.76
CA PHE A 46 2.29 7.32 -0.23
C PHE A 46 2.57 8.44 -1.23
N GLN A 47 3.46 8.18 -2.18
CA GLN A 47 3.75 9.08 -3.29
C GLN A 47 3.54 8.37 -4.62
N PRO A 48 3.15 9.07 -5.69
CA PRO A 48 2.96 8.44 -6.99
C PRO A 48 4.30 8.01 -7.59
N ASP A 49 4.32 6.78 -8.11
CA ASP A 49 5.33 6.35 -9.07
C ASP A 49 4.69 6.32 -10.46
N LEU A 50 5.14 7.20 -11.35
CA LEU A 50 4.59 7.29 -12.71
C LEU A 50 5.30 6.37 -13.70
N GLY A 51 6.48 5.86 -13.34
CA GLY A 51 7.29 4.99 -14.19
C GLY A 51 7.16 3.52 -13.86
N SER A 52 6.40 3.16 -12.83
CA SER A 52 6.17 1.76 -12.46
C SER A 52 5.21 1.08 -13.43
N GLU A 53 5.36 -0.23 -13.56
CA GLU A 53 4.31 -1.07 -14.14
C GLU A 53 3.03 -0.96 -13.29
N PRO A 54 1.84 -1.10 -13.90
CA PRO A 54 0.57 -1.10 -13.18
C PRO A 54 0.52 -2.20 -12.11
N ILE A 55 0.56 -1.80 -10.85
CA ILE A 55 0.51 -2.69 -9.69
C ILE A 55 -0.53 -2.18 -8.68
N GLN A 56 -1.27 -3.13 -8.10
CA GLN A 56 -2.17 -2.85 -6.98
C GLN A 56 -1.40 -2.84 -5.66
N ASN A 57 -1.82 -2.01 -4.71
CA ASN A 57 -1.20 -1.96 -3.40
C ASN A 57 -1.35 -3.32 -2.67
N PRO A 58 -0.27 -4.08 -2.46
CA PRO A 58 -0.36 -5.44 -1.92
C PRO A 58 -0.87 -5.48 -0.48
N LEU A 59 -0.69 -4.41 0.30
CA LEU A 59 -1.26 -4.31 1.65
C LEU A 59 -2.78 -4.19 1.59
N LEU A 60 -3.31 -3.40 0.65
CA LEU A 60 -4.74 -3.25 0.47
C LEU A 60 -5.35 -4.52 -0.13
N VAL A 61 -4.68 -5.16 -1.09
CA VAL A 61 -5.11 -6.46 -1.65
C VAL A 61 -5.22 -7.52 -0.56
N GLU A 62 -4.23 -7.64 0.32
CA GLU A 62 -4.27 -8.63 1.40
C GLU A 62 -5.35 -8.34 2.46
N MET A 63 -5.60 -7.07 2.77
CA MET A 63 -6.55 -6.67 3.81
C MET A 63 -8.00 -6.58 3.30
N PHE A 64 -8.17 -6.30 2.01
CA PHE A 64 -9.46 -6.11 1.34
C PHE A 64 -9.61 -6.93 0.05
N PRO A 65 -9.32 -8.25 0.03
CA PRO A 65 -9.35 -9.02 -1.22
C PRO A 65 -10.62 -8.90 -2.10
N PRO A 66 -11.85 -8.72 -1.57
CA PRO A 66 -13.06 -8.65 -2.40
C PRO A 66 -13.09 -7.43 -3.32
N PHE A 67 -12.31 -6.39 -3.01
CA PHE A 67 -12.22 -5.18 -3.83
C PHE A 67 -11.17 -5.31 -4.94
N PHE A 68 -10.30 -6.32 -4.89
CA PHE A 68 -9.15 -6.46 -5.77
C PHE A 68 -9.12 -7.77 -6.55
N ALA A 69 -9.81 -8.80 -6.07
CA ALA A 69 -9.85 -10.12 -6.66
C ALA A 69 -11.30 -10.63 -6.79
N SER A 70 -11.52 -11.51 -7.77
CA SER A 70 -12.76 -12.29 -7.92
C SER A 70 -12.85 -13.44 -6.91
N GLU A 71 -12.48 -13.19 -5.66
CA GLU A 71 -12.58 -14.16 -4.58
C GLU A 71 -13.95 -14.05 -3.88
N PRO A 72 -14.49 -15.15 -3.32
CA PRO A 72 -15.74 -15.08 -2.56
C PRO A 72 -15.57 -14.16 -1.34
N ALA A 73 -16.33 -13.06 -1.32
CA ALA A 73 -16.19 -11.94 -0.38
C ALA A 73 -16.29 -12.30 1.12
N VAL A 74 -16.79 -13.50 1.45
CA VAL A 74 -17.20 -13.92 2.80
C VAL A 74 -16.02 -14.05 3.79
N TYR A 75 -14.87 -14.57 3.35
CA TYR A 75 -13.71 -14.76 4.24
C TYR A 75 -13.00 -13.45 4.58
N CYS A 76 -13.03 -12.50 3.65
CA CYS A 76 -12.29 -11.25 3.73
C CYS A 76 -12.96 -10.25 4.66
N LEU A 77 -14.28 -10.16 4.60
CA LEU A 77 -15.07 -9.28 5.48
C LEU A 77 -14.88 -9.66 6.96
N LYS A 78 -14.64 -10.94 7.28
CA LYS A 78 -14.37 -11.35 8.67
C LYS A 78 -13.06 -10.78 9.21
N ARG A 79 -12.01 -10.73 8.39
CA ARG A 79 -10.71 -10.16 8.79
C ARG A 79 -10.78 -8.64 8.88
N ALA A 80 -11.49 -8.01 7.96
CA ALA A 80 -11.76 -6.57 8.00
C ALA A 80 -12.57 -6.17 9.24
N ALA A 81 -13.65 -6.91 9.54
CA ALA A 81 -14.53 -6.66 10.68
C ALA A 81 -13.81 -6.80 12.04
N LYS A 82 -12.87 -7.74 12.17
CA LYS A 82 -12.07 -7.88 13.40
C LYS A 82 -11.16 -6.69 13.68
N ALA A 83 -10.83 -5.89 12.67
CA ALA A 83 -9.95 -4.73 12.78
C ALA A 83 -10.67 -3.41 12.45
N GLU A 84 -12.00 -3.39 12.57
CA GLU A 84 -12.86 -2.26 12.18
C GLU A 84 -12.40 -0.94 12.80
N ASP A 85 -12.10 -0.92 14.10
CA ASP A 85 -11.61 0.29 14.79
C ASP A 85 -10.26 0.77 14.23
N ALA A 86 -9.36 -0.16 13.90
CA ALA A 86 -8.06 0.17 13.34
C ALA A 86 -8.20 0.77 11.93
N PHE A 87 -9.16 0.30 11.13
CA PHE A 87 -9.45 0.86 9.82
C PHE A 87 -10.15 2.22 9.91
N LYS A 88 -11.12 2.36 10.82
CA LYS A 88 -11.88 3.60 10.99
C LYS A 88 -11.06 4.73 11.59
N ARG A 89 -9.96 4.43 12.31
CA ARG A 89 -9.05 5.43 12.88
C ARG A 89 -8.72 6.55 11.88
N GLU A 90 -8.93 7.79 12.30
CA GLU A 90 -8.77 8.98 11.46
C GLU A 90 -7.35 9.10 10.89
N GLY A 91 -6.34 8.88 11.74
CA GLY A 91 -4.93 8.90 11.36
C GLY A 91 -4.37 7.58 10.79
N ALA A 92 -5.23 6.66 10.33
CA ALA A 92 -4.75 5.39 9.78
C ALA A 92 -3.98 5.62 8.47
N SER A 93 -2.74 5.13 8.42
CA SER A 93 -1.82 5.40 7.31
C SER A 93 -2.35 4.90 5.96
N TRP A 94 -3.06 3.78 5.94
CA TRP A 94 -3.65 3.21 4.72
C TRP A 94 -4.57 4.19 3.97
N ARG A 95 -5.20 5.16 4.66
CA ARG A 95 -6.07 6.17 4.04
C ARG A 95 -5.33 7.12 3.09
N ARG A 96 -4.02 7.25 3.29
CA ARG A 96 -3.13 8.09 2.48
C ARG A 96 -2.36 7.30 1.43
N MET A 97 -2.56 5.98 1.38
CA MET A 97 -1.92 5.13 0.40
C MET A 97 -2.73 5.09 -0.90
N LEU A 98 -2.02 5.10 -2.01
CA LEU A 98 -2.57 4.86 -3.33
C LEU A 98 -3.05 3.40 -3.43
N VAL A 99 -4.16 3.22 -4.15
CA VAL A 99 -4.76 1.92 -4.43
C VAL A 99 -3.98 1.17 -5.51
N THR A 100 -3.51 1.89 -6.52
CA THR A 100 -2.68 1.41 -7.61
C THR A 100 -1.53 2.39 -7.86
N GLN A 101 -0.43 1.88 -8.41
CA GLN A 101 0.64 2.69 -8.99
C GLN A 101 0.92 2.20 -10.41
N PRO A 102 0.99 3.11 -11.41
CA PRO A 102 0.75 4.55 -11.29
C PRO A 102 -0.70 4.86 -10.85
N PRO A 103 -0.96 6.06 -10.31
CA PRO A 103 -2.30 6.42 -9.85
C PRO A 103 -3.33 6.28 -10.97
N ALA A 104 -4.48 5.68 -10.64
CA ALA A 104 -5.58 5.55 -11.58
C ALA A 104 -6.01 6.92 -12.11
N ARG A 105 -6.10 7.06 -13.43
CA ARG A 105 -6.49 8.31 -14.10
C ARG A 105 -7.95 8.33 -14.54
N THR A 106 -8.57 7.15 -14.59
CA THR A 106 -9.93 6.97 -15.10
C THR A 106 -10.67 6.02 -14.17
N MET A 107 -11.91 6.36 -13.83
CA MET A 107 -12.85 5.49 -13.13
C MET A 107 -14.04 5.27 -14.05
N THR A 108 -14.35 4.02 -14.34
CA THR A 108 -15.52 3.63 -15.14
C THR A 108 -16.44 2.76 -14.29
N VAL A 109 -17.74 3.01 -14.39
CA VAL A 109 -18.76 2.13 -13.83
C VAL A 109 -19.03 1.07 -14.89
N VAL A 110 -18.77 -0.20 -14.57
CA VAL A 110 -19.13 -1.32 -15.43
C VAL A 110 -20.44 -1.89 -14.91
N ASP A 111 -21.54 -1.51 -15.55
CA ASP A 111 -22.84 -2.09 -15.28
C ASP A 111 -22.86 -3.51 -15.85
N THR A 112 -22.62 -4.50 -14.98
CA THR A 112 -22.79 -5.91 -15.33
C THR A 112 -24.26 -6.30 -15.11
N TRP A 113 -25.13 -5.92 -16.04
CA TRP A 113 -26.43 -6.56 -16.11
C TRP A 113 -26.24 -8.02 -16.49
N ARG A 114 -26.80 -8.94 -15.70
CA ARG A 114 -26.85 -10.37 -16.02
C ARG A 114 -27.90 -10.55 -17.11
N THR A 115 -27.50 -10.80 -18.37
CA THR A 115 -28.41 -11.47 -19.30
C THR A 115 -28.44 -12.94 -18.96
N ASP A 116 -29.48 -13.32 -18.24
CA ASP A 116 -30.00 -14.68 -18.34
C ASP A 116 -30.87 -14.73 -19.60
N THR A 117 -30.33 -15.25 -20.72
CA THR A 117 -31.10 -15.97 -21.75
C THR A 117 -30.18 -16.80 -22.63
#